data_AF-A0AA37B2J0-F1
#
_entry.id   AF-A0AA37B2J0-F1
#
_cell.length_a   1.000
_cell.length_b   1.000
_cell.length_c   1.000
_cell.angle_alpha   90.00
_cell.angle_beta   90.00
_cell.angle_gamma   90.00
#
_symmetry.space_group_name_H-M   'P 1'
#
loop_
_entity.id
_entity.type
_entity.pdbx_description
1 polymer ?
#
loop_
_entity_poly.entity_id
_entity_poly.type
_entity_poly.pdbx_seq_one_letter_code
_entity_poly.pdbx_strand_id
1 'polypeptide(L)'
;MKKFIVLLALMTPMLVNASEQKDAGKTFAQITACHLAGEIDKSDKDAANFKVIARYKIASRNHWWKKDMKRAQEKEFRRLDNTNKLELAIMCGIIENKWL
;
A
#
# COMPACT_ATOMS: atom_id res chain seq x y z
N MET A 1 -5.90 -12.77 -54.45
CA MET A 1 -5.74 -13.46 -53.15
C MET A 1 -5.31 -12.44 -52.10
N LYS A 2 -6.24 -12.01 -51.23
CA LYS A 2 -6.02 -10.97 -50.23
C LYS A 2 -5.20 -11.55 -49.07
N LYS A 3 -4.02 -10.97 -48.81
CA LYS A 3 -3.16 -11.33 -47.68
C LYS A 3 -3.81 -10.77 -46.40
N PHE A 4 -4.31 -11.65 -45.54
CA PHE A 4 -4.73 -11.28 -44.20
C PHE A 4 -3.49 -11.07 -43.35
N ILE A 5 -3.12 -9.81 -43.10
CA ILE A 5 -2.17 -9.45 -42.06
C ILE A 5 -2.97 -9.44 -40.77
N VAL A 6 -2.89 -10.53 -40.01
CA VAL A 6 -3.37 -10.55 -38.61
C VAL A 6 -2.41 -9.66 -37.83
N LEU A 7 -2.80 -8.40 -37.62
CA LEU A 7 -2.19 -7.58 -36.59
C LEU A 7 -2.49 -8.25 -35.25
N LEU A 8 -1.52 -9.00 -34.73
CA LEU A 8 -1.44 -9.30 -33.31
C LEU A 8 -1.31 -7.94 -32.62
N ALA A 9 -2.42 -7.39 -32.15
CA ALA A 9 -2.42 -6.28 -31.22
C ALA A 9 -1.65 -6.77 -30.00
N LEU A 10 -0.37 -6.40 -29.93
CA LEU A 10 0.43 -6.45 -28.73
C LEU A 10 -0.33 -5.58 -27.72
N MET A 11 -1.22 -6.20 -26.96
CA MET A 11 -1.65 -5.70 -25.68
C MET A 11 -0.39 -5.70 -24.82
N THR A 12 0.46 -4.68 -25.00
CA THR A 12 1.47 -4.34 -24.01
C THR A 12 0.68 -4.19 -22.72
N PRO A 13 0.88 -5.07 -21.71
CA PRO A 13 0.21 -4.87 -20.44
C PRO A 13 0.59 -3.46 -20.00
N MET A 14 -0.42 -2.59 -19.90
CA MET A 14 -0.22 -1.27 -19.32
C MET A 14 0.54 -1.53 -18.02
N LEU A 15 1.74 -0.96 -17.92
CA LEU A 15 2.55 -0.96 -16.71
C LEU A 15 1.74 -0.20 -15.65
N VAL A 16 0.78 -0.87 -15.03
CA VAL A 16 0.17 -0.44 -13.78
C VAL A 16 1.32 -0.45 -12.79
N ASN A 17 1.83 0.74 -12.47
CA ASN A 17 2.98 0.98 -11.60
C ASN A 17 3.00 -0.02 -10.45
N ALA A 18 3.93 -0.98 -10.49
CA ALA A 18 4.16 -1.95 -9.42
C ALA A 18 4.57 -1.29 -8.07
N SER A 19 4.73 0.04 -8.05
CA SER A 19 4.94 0.83 -6.84
C SER A 19 3.64 1.02 -6.05
N GLU A 20 2.48 1.21 -6.69
CA GLU A 20 1.25 1.61 -5.98
C GLU A 20 0.78 0.56 -4.97
N GLN A 21 0.88 -0.74 -5.31
CA GLN A 21 0.57 -1.85 -4.41
C GLN A 21 1.46 -1.78 -3.16
N LYS A 22 2.76 -1.59 -3.39
CA LYS A 22 3.78 -1.60 -2.34
C LYS A 22 3.65 -0.38 -1.46
N ASP A 23 3.39 0.78 -2.06
CA ASP A 23 3.19 2.05 -1.36
C ASP A 23 1.91 2.00 -0.51
N ALA A 24 0.81 1.44 -1.02
CA ALA A 24 -0.40 1.21 -0.25
C ALA A 24 -0.14 0.29 0.95
N GLY A 25 0.51 -0.87 0.72
CA GLY A 25 0.85 -1.81 1.78
C GLY A 25 1.76 -1.23 2.86
N LYS A 26 2.78 -0.46 2.46
CA LYS A 26 3.67 0.27 3.37
C LYS A 26 2.90 1.29 4.20
N THR A 27 2.00 2.05 3.57
CA THR A 27 1.21 3.08 4.25
C THR A 27 0.36 2.48 5.38
N PHE A 28 -0.31 1.34 5.16
CA PHE A 28 -1.06 0.65 6.23
C PHE A 28 -0.18 0.23 7.40
N ALA A 29 1.01 -0.32 7.11
CA ALA A 29 1.92 -0.75 8.16
C ALA A 29 2.38 0.41 9.03
N GLN A 30 2.61 1.53 8.37
CA GLN A 30 3.18 2.73 8.94
C GLN A 30 2.11 3.52 9.75
N ILE A 31 0.83 3.50 9.34
CA ILE A 31 -0.32 3.94 10.17
C ILE A 31 -0.41 3.07 11.44
N THR A 32 -0.23 1.76 11.30
CA THR A 32 -0.23 0.86 12.46
C THR A 32 0.93 1.15 13.41
N ALA A 33 2.10 1.53 12.88
CA ALA A 33 3.23 1.97 13.69
C ALA A 33 2.89 3.20 14.54
N CYS A 34 2.22 4.21 13.97
CA CYS A 34 1.74 5.38 14.72
C CYS A 34 0.80 4.99 15.87
N HIS A 35 -0.11 4.04 15.64
CA HIS A 35 -1.00 3.57 16.68
C HIS A 35 -0.25 2.84 17.80
N LEU A 36 0.73 2.00 17.45
CA LEU A 36 1.55 1.28 18.44
C LEU A 36 2.49 2.22 19.22
N ALA A 37 2.90 3.33 18.61
CA ALA A 37 3.66 4.38 19.26
C ALA A 37 2.80 5.22 20.22
N GLY A 38 1.47 5.18 20.08
CA GLY A 38 0.52 5.96 20.87
C GLY A 38 0.22 7.35 20.32
N GLU A 39 0.68 7.66 19.11
CA GLU A 39 0.47 8.97 18.46
C GLU A 39 -0.95 9.13 17.92
N ILE A 40 -1.61 8.03 17.58
CA ILE A 40 -3.00 8.01 17.12
C ILE A 40 -3.79 6.94 17.86
N ASP A 41 -5.06 7.24 18.13
CA ASP A 41 -5.96 6.27 18.73
C ASP A 41 -6.46 5.24 17.69
N LYS A 42 -7.32 4.32 18.12
CA LYS A 42 -7.87 3.30 17.23
C LYS A 42 -8.80 3.89 16.15
N SER A 43 -9.58 4.91 16.50
CA SER A 43 -10.51 5.58 15.58
C SER A 43 -9.77 6.30 14.46
N ASP A 44 -8.72 7.05 14.81
CA ASP A 44 -7.87 7.78 13.87
C ASP A 44 -7.14 6.82 12.92
N LYS A 45 -6.63 5.71 13.46
CA LYS A 45 -6.06 4.62 12.67
C LYS A 45 -7.06 4.10 11.64
N ASP A 46 -8.29 3.81 12.05
CA ASP A 46 -9.31 3.27 11.15
C ASP A 46 -9.71 4.30 10.08
N ALA A 47 -9.84 5.57 10.45
CA ALA A 47 -10.09 6.67 9.51
C ALA A 47 -8.95 6.83 8.48
N ALA A 48 -7.69 6.79 8.91
CA ALA A 48 -6.52 6.84 8.03
C ALA A 48 -6.48 5.64 7.08
N ASN A 49 -6.79 4.44 7.58
CA ASN A 49 -6.89 3.23 6.77
C ASN A 49 -7.98 3.36 5.68
N PHE A 50 -9.14 3.94 6.00
CA PHE A 50 -10.18 4.22 5.00
C PHE A 50 -9.71 5.21 3.93
N LYS A 51 -8.97 6.26 4.30
CA LYS A 51 -8.37 7.19 3.32
C LYS A 51 -7.42 6.47 2.36
N VAL A 52 -6.61 5.52 2.85
CA VAL A 52 -5.72 4.69 2.00
C VAL A 52 -6.55 3.82 1.05
N ILE A 53 -7.60 3.16 1.54
CA ILE A 53 -8.52 2.35 0.73
C ILE A 53 -9.11 3.18 -0.41
N ALA A 54 -9.60 4.39 -0.10
CA ALA A 54 -10.19 5.29 -1.07
C ALA A 54 -9.16 5.78 -2.10
N ARG A 55 -7.99 6.27 -1.65
CA ARG A 55 -6.94 6.83 -2.53
C ARG A 55 -6.46 5.83 -3.58
N TYR A 56 -6.18 4.59 -3.15
CA TYR A 56 -5.67 3.54 -4.05
C TYR A 56 -6.79 2.75 -4.75
N LYS A 57 -8.05 3.10 -4.49
CA LYS A 57 -9.26 2.42 -4.98
C LYS A 57 -9.20 0.91 -4.72
N ILE A 58 -8.75 0.51 -3.53
CA ILE A 58 -8.39 -0.88 -3.22
C ILE A 58 -9.57 -1.82 -3.46
N ALA A 59 -10.80 -1.41 -3.14
CA ALA A 59 -12.00 -2.21 -3.35
C ALA A 59 -12.13 -2.71 -4.81
N SER A 60 -11.86 -1.84 -5.79
CA SER A 60 -11.95 -2.16 -7.22
C SER A 60 -10.71 -2.82 -7.81
N ARG A 61 -9.62 -2.98 -7.04
CA ARG A 61 -8.41 -3.66 -7.52
C ARG A 61 -8.60 -5.18 -7.57
N ASN A 62 -7.94 -5.82 -8.52
CA ASN A 62 -8.01 -7.27 -8.71
C ASN A 62 -7.29 -8.04 -7.59
N HIS A 63 -7.45 -9.36 -7.57
CA HIS A 63 -6.88 -10.23 -6.56
C HIS A 63 -5.34 -10.15 -6.48
N TRP A 64 -4.66 -10.16 -7.62
CA TRP A 64 -3.19 -10.11 -7.69
C TRP A 64 -2.62 -8.80 -7.13
N TRP A 65 -3.23 -7.67 -7.47
CA TRP A 65 -2.86 -6.36 -6.93
C TRP A 65 -2.99 -6.33 -5.40
N LYS A 66 -4.13 -6.83 -4.87
CA LYS A 66 -4.36 -6.93 -3.42
C LYS A 66 -3.36 -7.88 -2.74
N LYS A 67 -2.98 -8.96 -3.41
CA LYS A 67 -1.98 -9.93 -2.91
C LYS A 67 -0.60 -9.29 -2.79
N ASP A 68 -0.15 -8.55 -3.79
CA ASP A 68 1.14 -7.86 -3.75
C ASP A 68 1.17 -6.74 -2.70
N MET A 69 0.06 -6.01 -2.55
CA MET A 69 -0.09 -5.02 -1.49
C MET A 69 0.02 -5.67 -0.10
N LYS A 70 -0.71 -6.77 0.13
CA LYS A 70 -0.62 -7.52 1.40
C LYS A 70 0.79 -8.03 1.66
N ARG A 71 1.49 -8.52 0.63
CA ARG A 71 2.89 -8.97 0.76
C ARG A 71 3.82 -7.83 1.19
N ALA A 72 3.62 -6.63 0.64
CA ALA A 72 4.38 -5.45 1.05
C ALA A 72 4.03 -5.02 2.49
N GLN A 73 2.74 -5.03 2.84
CA GLN A 73 2.26 -4.74 4.20
C GLN A 73 2.89 -5.70 5.23
N GLU A 74 2.84 -7.01 4.98
CA GLU A 74 3.43 -8.03 5.86
C GLU A 74 4.96 -7.88 5.98
N LYS A 75 5.64 -7.49 4.89
CA LYS A 75 7.07 -7.21 4.93
C LYS A 75 7.39 -6.07 5.92
N GLU A 76 6.59 -5.02 5.91
CA GLU A 76 6.77 -3.90 6.84
C GLU A 76 6.30 -4.26 8.26
N PHE A 77 5.22 -5.05 8.44
CA PHE A 77 4.83 -5.55 9.75
C PHE A 77 5.90 -6.42 10.42
N ARG A 78 6.59 -7.29 9.66
CA ARG A 78 7.74 -8.05 10.18
C ARG A 78 8.90 -7.16 10.62
N ARG A 79 9.02 -5.96 10.05
CA ARG A 79 9.99 -4.96 10.53
C ARG A 79 9.50 -4.35 11.83
N LEU A 80 8.21 -4.00 11.92
CA LEU A 80 7.61 -3.44 13.14
C LEU A 80 7.74 -4.36 14.36
N ASP A 81 7.54 -5.67 14.17
CA ASP A 81 7.61 -6.65 15.24
C ASP A 81 9.01 -6.73 15.89
N ASN A 82 10.04 -6.26 15.18
CA ASN A 82 11.42 -6.20 15.63
C ASN A 82 11.90 -4.76 15.93
N THR A 83 11.00 -3.77 15.97
CA THR A 83 11.37 -2.37 16.22
C THR A 83 11.21 -1.94 17.66
N ASN A 84 12.10 -1.05 18.12
CA ASN A 84 11.99 -0.39 19.42
C ASN A 84 11.09 0.87 19.36
N LYS A 85 10.80 1.48 20.52
CA LYS A 85 9.94 2.69 20.59
C LYS A 85 10.44 3.86 19.74
N LEU A 86 11.75 4.06 19.62
CA LEU A 86 12.34 5.12 18.81
C LEU A 86 12.13 4.87 17.31
N GLU A 87 12.32 3.64 16.86
CA GLU A 87 12.08 3.25 15.47
C GLU A 87 10.60 3.34 15.08
N LEU A 88 9.69 2.97 16.00
CA LEU A 88 8.25 3.17 15.83
C LEU A 88 7.90 4.66 15.65
N ALA A 89 8.47 5.54 16.49
CA ALA A 89 8.26 6.99 16.39
C ALA A 89 8.81 7.57 15.06
N ILE A 90 9.99 7.15 14.62
CA ILE A 90 10.56 7.55 13.32
C ILE A 90 9.65 7.12 12.17
N MET A 91 9.13 5.89 12.21
CA MET A 91 8.20 5.39 11.20
C MET A 91 6.88 6.18 11.18
N CYS A 92 6.41 6.62 12.36
CA CYS A 92 5.23 7.46 12.47
C CYS A 92 5.44 8.90 11.96
N GLY A 93 6.56 9.54 12.32
CA GLY A 93 6.87 10.92 11.87
C GLY A 93 7.01 11.06 10.35
N ILE A 94 7.33 9.97 9.64
CA ILE A 94 7.33 9.94 8.17
C ILE A 94 5.89 10.05 7.59
N ILE A 95 4.87 9.66 8.37
CA ILE A 95 3.45 9.65 7.97
C ILE A 95 2.68 10.88 8.42
N GLU A 96 3.01 11.47 9.57
CA GLU A 96 2.32 12.66 10.10
C GLU A 96 2.28 13.80 9.06
N ASN A 97 3.34 13.96 8.27
CA ASN A 97 3.40 14.97 7.21
C ASN A 97 2.70 14.61 5.88
N LYS A 98 2.15 13.39 5.73
CA LYS A 98 1.61 12.89 4.45
C LYS A 98 0.17 12.38 4.50
N TRP A 99 -0.37 12.05 5.68
CA TRP A 99 -1.64 11.30 5.78
C TRP A 99 -2.49 11.55 7.02
N LEU A 100 -1.87 11.97 8.13
CA LEU A 100 -2.58 12.50 9.31
C LEU A 100 -2.79 14.00 9.13
#